data_AF-A0A7T3RCP4-F1
#
_entry.id   AF-A0A7T3RCP4-F1
#
_cell.length_a   1.000
_cell.length_b   1.000
_cell.length_c   1.000
_cell.angle_alpha   90.00
_cell.angle_beta   90.00
_cell.angle_gamma   90.00
#
_symmetry.space_group_name_H-M   'P 1'
#
loop_
_entity.id
_entity.type
_entity.pdbx_description
1 polymer ?
#
loop_
_entity_poly.entity_id
_entity_poly.type
_entity_poly.pdbx_seq_one_letter_code
_entity_poly.pdbx_strand_id
1 'polypeptide(L)'
;MKKQKLFYIFFAIGILAAFLTACKQEVEEPKNYTVTFDIGIENNEVQSKVFQEGYTFTETDIAGIDLTDAKQGYTFEGWYSGETKLAAGYRVTQNVTFKAKWTAKTYTVTFDSNGGSGTVNAVSAVYGDKIILPENTFTVPDGYKRTDGWEYNGTKYSAGDDISELVFASDRTIEFKAVYLLSDYRITFSVLGTEYASYPINENETLSAENLAEIEKITKEHLPTGYKAINWYSNENAVNLSTLTVNEDTVLEGKLVPISYTVKFDANGYEGTAPEAIVCEYDAEYTVPENTLIKKYYKFSGWNTYASGIGTKYSAGDSFYNLTAEDGKEITLYAILEEDLNADVTINLVSEHGTVSDTMIVKYKSYISTDGYTGSLETQKLPVPSEQGYKFNGWKINDTLISDYRPVQVTDTITVTADWTANYISVYYYLNNSNKFKVYDSNTMNSVSSYFYETLRTGINTILNKDKILISDAYEFTGWNTKSDGSGTSYSDKADMKEILNSKTSSSIDLYGQWVPKNMTVTVNLPSVSDSDLELTYDETTMELSTQFGTSDMYTTKWYVDGTFVCSGSTFSVRNRIGGLKDGSHTVMATYTLDGTTYSNTVMANLNVKSE
;
A
#
# COMPACT_ATOMS: atom_id res chain seq x y z
N MET A 1 -10.33 0.22 173.91
CA MET A 1 -10.20 0.65 175.31
C MET A 1 -8.72 0.75 175.63
N LYS A 2 -8.23 1.96 175.99
CA LYS A 2 -7.03 2.25 176.82
C LYS A 2 -5.69 1.67 176.33
N LYS A 3 -4.53 2.27 176.53
CA LYS A 3 -4.00 3.52 177.09
C LYS A 3 -2.49 3.29 177.01
N GLN A 4 -1.71 4.35 176.75
CA GLN A 4 -0.37 4.55 177.33
C GLN A 4 0.70 3.55 176.84
N LYS A 5 1.97 3.87 176.68
CA LYS A 5 2.83 4.99 177.02
C LYS A 5 4.11 4.66 176.19
N LEU A 6 4.63 5.58 175.39
CA LEU A 6 5.49 6.65 175.87
C LEU A 6 6.90 6.14 176.17
N PHE A 7 7.84 6.81 175.52
CA PHE A 7 9.12 7.26 176.07
C PHE A 7 10.35 6.36 175.94
N TYR A 8 11.44 7.04 175.56
CA TYR A 8 12.84 6.62 175.54
C TYR A 8 13.17 5.65 174.40
N ILE A 9 13.84 6.04 173.31
CA ILE A 9 15.10 6.80 173.20
C ILE A 9 15.14 7.41 171.78
N PHE A 10 14.73 8.67 171.60
CA PHE A 10 15.67 9.77 171.36
C PHE A 10 16.79 9.83 172.42
N PHE A 11 18.01 9.37 172.12
CA PHE A 11 19.24 9.87 172.78
C PHE A 11 20.57 9.37 172.17
N ALA A 12 20.61 9.20 170.86
CA ALA A 12 21.85 9.33 170.11
C ALA A 12 21.47 10.11 168.85
N ILE A 13 21.35 11.45 168.88
CA ILE A 13 22.50 12.35 169.07
C ILE A 13 23.67 11.69 168.35
N GLY A 14 23.84 12.03 167.08
CA GLY A 14 24.47 13.32 166.81
C GLY A 14 25.97 13.07 166.88
N ILE A 15 26.71 13.54 165.87
CA ILE A 15 28.11 13.17 165.60
C ILE A 15 28.26 11.87 164.78
N LEU A 16 27.56 11.78 163.66
CA LEU A 16 28.29 11.50 162.40
C LEU A 16 27.62 12.17 161.20
N ALA A 17 27.09 13.38 161.43
CA ALA A 17 26.67 14.31 160.40
C ALA A 17 27.73 15.39 160.15
N ALA A 18 29.03 15.16 160.41
CA ALA A 18 30.01 16.25 160.39
C ALA A 18 31.43 15.89 159.91
N PHE A 19 31.63 14.74 159.27
CA PHE A 19 32.89 14.46 158.56
C PHE A 19 32.62 13.73 157.25
N LEU A 20 31.89 14.38 156.35
CA LEU A 20 32.14 14.31 154.90
C LEU A 20 31.26 15.36 154.20
N THR A 21 31.32 16.59 154.71
CA THR A 21 30.90 17.79 153.98
C THR A 21 32.17 18.54 153.59
N ALA A 22 32.86 18.00 152.59
CA ALA A 22 33.76 18.75 151.70
C ALA A 22 34.03 17.86 150.47
N CYS A 23 33.64 18.36 149.30
CA CYS A 23 33.81 17.76 147.97
C CYS A 23 32.97 16.51 147.64
N LYS A 24 31.74 16.76 147.20
CA LYS A 24 31.32 16.26 145.87
C LYS A 24 30.43 17.33 145.25
N GLN A 25 31.01 18.06 144.33
CA GLN A 25 30.30 18.84 143.32
C GLN A 25 29.25 17.90 142.71
N GLU A 26 27.99 18.29 142.78
CA GLU A 26 26.89 17.58 142.14
C GLU A 26 27.16 17.60 140.63
N VAL A 27 27.71 16.50 140.11
CA VAL A 27 27.75 16.29 138.66
C VAL A 27 26.32 15.93 138.32
N GLU A 28 25.52 16.89 137.84
CA GLU A 28 24.21 16.58 137.25
C GLU A 28 24.43 15.44 136.25
N GLU A 29 23.71 14.33 136.40
CA GLU A 29 23.74 13.25 135.41
C GLU A 29 23.36 13.82 134.04
N PRO A 30 24.02 13.38 132.95
CA PRO A 30 23.72 13.92 131.63
C PRO A 30 22.25 13.68 131.30
N LYS A 31 21.48 14.75 131.13
CA LYS A 31 20.08 14.68 130.72
C LYS A 31 20.01 14.02 129.35
N ASN A 32 19.12 13.04 129.22
CA ASN A 32 18.87 12.34 127.98
C ASN A 32 17.52 12.77 127.43
N TYR A 33 17.45 13.00 126.12
CA TYR A 33 16.21 13.34 125.44
C TYR A 33 15.93 12.35 124.32
N THR A 34 14.65 12.09 124.11
CA THR A 34 14.15 11.20 123.05
C THR A 34 13.84 12.03 121.81
N VAL A 35 14.49 11.66 120.70
CA VAL A 35 14.17 12.17 119.36
C VAL A 35 13.31 11.12 118.67
N THR A 36 12.12 11.53 118.23
CA THR A 36 11.09 10.65 117.65
C THR A 36 10.87 10.98 116.18
N PHE A 37 10.82 9.97 115.31
CA PHE A 37 10.54 10.11 113.88
C PHE A 37 9.21 9.42 113.54
N ASP A 38 8.23 10.23 113.14
CA ASP A 38 6.86 9.80 112.83
C ASP A 38 6.58 9.96 111.33
N ILE A 39 6.40 8.86 110.60
CA ILE A 39 6.13 8.90 109.16
C ILE A 39 4.70 9.36 108.81
N GLY A 40 3.80 9.45 109.80
CA GLY A 40 2.45 9.98 109.62
C GLY A 40 1.49 9.05 108.86
N ILE A 41 1.59 7.73 109.09
CA ILE A 41 0.76 6.69 108.44
C ILE A 41 0.21 5.77 109.53
N GLU A 42 -1.03 5.31 109.38
CA GLU A 42 -1.67 4.43 110.34
C GLU A 42 -0.89 3.12 110.51
N ASN A 43 -0.66 2.70 111.75
CA ASN A 43 0.07 1.49 112.15
C ASN A 43 1.60 1.48 111.89
N ASN A 44 2.25 2.63 111.70
CA ASN A 44 3.71 2.65 111.65
C ASN A 44 4.35 2.53 113.05
N GLU A 45 5.42 1.74 113.15
CA GLU A 45 6.24 1.66 114.34
C GLU A 45 7.09 2.94 114.44
N VAL A 46 6.78 3.78 115.44
CA VAL A 46 7.46 5.07 115.64
C VAL A 46 8.92 4.80 116.01
N GLN A 47 9.85 5.24 115.16
CA GLN A 47 11.27 5.09 115.45
C GLN A 47 11.72 6.21 116.40
N SER A 48 12.40 5.84 117.49
CA SER A 48 12.93 6.79 118.45
C SER A 48 14.35 6.43 118.86
N LYS A 49 15.18 7.44 119.08
CA LYS A 49 16.56 7.29 119.55
C LYS A 49 16.81 8.28 120.68
N VAL A 50 17.53 7.82 121.70
CA VAL A 50 17.86 8.63 122.88
C VAL A 50 19.25 9.22 122.69
N PHE A 51 19.36 10.53 122.89
CA PHE A 51 20.61 11.27 122.80
C PHE A 51 20.85 12.08 124.07
N GLN A 52 22.11 12.29 124.43
CA GLN A 52 22.48 13.18 125.52
C GLN A 52 22.22 14.65 125.16
N GLU A 53 21.86 15.45 126.16
CA GLU A 53 21.68 16.90 126.03
C GLU A 53 22.93 17.57 125.44
N GLY A 54 22.71 18.40 124.42
CA GLY A 54 23.74 19.11 123.69
C GLY A 54 24.37 18.31 122.54
N TYR A 55 24.05 17.03 122.36
CA TYR A 55 24.45 16.26 121.19
C TYR A 55 23.80 16.83 119.92
N THR A 56 24.58 16.95 118.85
CA THR A 56 24.06 17.33 117.53
C THR A 56 24.06 16.08 116.66
N PHE A 57 22.86 15.52 116.42
CA PHE A 57 22.73 14.37 115.53
C PHE A 57 22.69 14.83 114.07
N THR A 58 23.29 14.06 113.17
CA THR A 58 23.42 14.37 111.75
C THR A 58 22.60 13.42 110.88
N GLU A 59 22.65 13.58 109.56
CA GLU A 59 21.98 12.66 108.62
C GLU A 59 22.46 11.20 108.75
N THR A 60 23.69 10.96 109.21
CA THR A 60 24.19 9.59 109.46
C THR A 60 23.50 8.92 110.65
N ASP A 61 22.97 9.69 111.60
CA ASP A 61 22.23 9.15 112.74
C ASP A 61 20.82 8.67 112.38
N ILE A 62 20.31 9.09 111.22
CA ILE A 62 18.98 8.75 110.68
C ILE A 62 19.05 7.83 109.44
N ALA A 63 20.26 7.45 109.01
CA ALA A 63 20.53 6.68 107.80
C ALA A 63 20.00 5.21 107.81
N GLY A 64 19.38 4.77 108.90
CA GLY A 64 18.76 3.44 109.04
C GLY A 64 17.24 3.45 109.05
N ILE A 65 16.59 4.62 108.91
CA ILE A 65 15.13 4.69 108.78
C ILE A 65 14.77 4.32 107.35
N ASP A 66 14.25 3.11 107.16
CA ASP A 66 13.76 2.67 105.86
C ASP A 66 12.50 3.44 105.48
N LEU A 67 12.59 4.22 104.41
CA LEU A 67 11.50 5.00 103.83
C LEU A 67 11.04 4.41 102.49
N THR A 68 11.63 3.28 102.05
CA THR A 68 11.19 2.63 100.81
C THR A 68 9.77 2.12 100.99
N ASP A 69 8.89 2.52 100.07
CA ASP A 69 7.45 2.30 100.07
C ASP A 69 6.67 2.77 101.31
N ALA A 70 7.30 3.60 102.18
CA ALA A 70 6.66 4.09 103.38
C ALA A 70 5.32 4.75 103.06
N LYS A 71 5.23 5.56 101.99
CA LYS A 71 3.98 6.16 101.52
C LYS A 71 3.85 6.10 99.99
N GLN A 72 3.22 5.04 99.47
CA GLN A 72 2.98 4.87 98.04
C GLN A 72 2.31 6.13 97.44
N GLY A 73 2.81 6.59 96.29
CA GLY A 73 2.25 7.74 95.58
C GLY A 73 2.71 9.12 96.05
N TYR A 74 3.58 9.18 97.06
CA TYR A 74 4.13 10.43 97.58
C TYR A 74 5.66 10.46 97.50
N THR A 75 6.21 11.66 97.40
CA THR A 75 7.65 11.94 97.50
C THR A 75 7.96 12.42 98.92
N PHE A 76 8.98 11.83 99.55
CA PHE A 76 9.44 12.24 100.87
C PHE A 76 10.19 13.58 100.78
N GLU A 77 9.68 14.60 101.46
CA GLU A 77 10.26 15.95 101.45
C GLU A 77 11.25 16.18 102.60
N GLY A 78 11.29 15.28 103.58
CA GLY A 78 12.12 15.41 104.77
C GLY A 78 11.34 15.36 106.08
N TRP A 79 12.10 15.44 107.16
CA TRP A 79 11.62 15.44 108.55
C TRP A 79 11.40 16.87 109.05
N TYR A 80 10.30 17.13 109.75
CA TYR A 80 9.93 18.49 110.21
C TYR A 80 9.51 18.49 111.68
N SER A 81 9.94 19.51 112.43
CA SER A 81 9.43 19.79 113.78
C SER A 81 8.64 21.09 113.73
N GLY A 82 7.31 21.01 113.84
CA GLY A 82 6.44 22.14 113.50
C GLY A 82 6.57 22.48 112.01
N GLU A 83 6.85 23.75 111.69
CA GLU A 83 7.08 24.20 110.30
C GLU A 83 8.55 24.12 109.86
N THR A 84 9.46 23.81 110.79
CA THR A 84 10.90 23.82 110.52
C THR A 84 11.38 22.47 109.99
N LYS A 85 11.95 22.46 108.79
CA LYS A 85 12.63 21.29 108.21
C LYS A 85 13.89 20.97 109.00
N LEU A 86 14.09 19.71 109.35
CA LEU A 86 15.36 19.20 109.86
C LEU A 86 16.43 19.38 108.78
N ALA A 87 17.36 20.30 109.02
CA ALA A 87 18.58 20.46 108.23
C ALA A 87 19.70 19.59 108.81
N ALA A 88 20.82 19.45 108.10
CA ALA A 88 21.97 18.65 108.53
C ALA A 88 22.51 19.13 109.90
N GLY A 89 22.09 18.47 110.98
CA GLY A 89 22.48 18.78 112.35
C GLY A 89 21.36 19.41 113.19
N TYR A 90 20.77 18.64 114.12
CA TYR A 90 19.90 19.18 115.17
C TYR A 90 20.52 18.98 116.54
N ARG A 91 20.69 20.08 117.29
CA ARG A 91 21.21 20.05 118.66
C ARG A 91 20.10 19.72 119.64
N VAL A 92 20.23 18.58 120.32
CA VAL A 92 19.22 18.04 121.22
C VAL A 92 19.24 18.77 122.56
N THR A 93 18.21 19.55 122.86
CA THR A 93 18.05 20.26 124.15
C THR A 93 16.74 19.94 124.87
N GLN A 94 15.88 19.12 124.25
CA GLN A 94 14.61 18.64 124.79
C GLN A 94 14.12 17.43 123.98
N ASN A 95 13.07 16.75 124.46
CA ASN A 95 12.35 15.78 123.64
C ASN A 95 11.75 16.48 122.41
N VAL A 96 11.89 15.87 121.24
CA VAL A 96 11.40 16.42 119.97
C VAL A 96 10.84 15.31 119.08
N THR A 97 9.75 15.63 118.39
CA THR A 97 9.17 14.75 117.37
C THR A 97 9.32 15.41 116.01
N PHE A 98 10.00 14.73 115.10
CA PHE A 98 10.02 15.06 113.69
C PHE A 98 8.97 14.25 112.95
N LYS A 99 8.14 14.93 112.16
CA LYS A 99 7.14 14.33 111.29
C LYS A 99 7.62 14.33 109.85
N ALA A 100 7.40 13.23 109.14
CA ALA A 100 7.65 13.18 107.71
C ALA A 100 6.68 14.13 106.99
N LYS A 101 7.20 14.92 106.06
CA LYS A 101 6.40 15.69 105.12
C LYS A 101 6.46 15.01 103.75
N TRP A 102 5.31 14.93 103.10
CA TRP A 102 5.12 14.19 101.86
C TRP A 102 4.45 15.09 100.82
N THR A 103 4.95 15.09 99.59
CA THR A 103 4.30 15.74 98.44
C THR A 103 3.69 14.66 97.55
N ALA A 104 2.41 14.79 97.17
CA ALA A 104 1.80 13.85 96.24
C ALA A 104 2.55 13.88 94.90
N LYS A 105 2.88 12.72 94.33
CA LYS A 105 3.49 12.64 93.00
C LYS A 105 2.48 13.12 91.95
N THR A 106 2.99 13.81 90.93
CA THR A 106 2.21 14.15 89.74
C THR A 106 2.55 13.16 88.64
N TYR A 107 1.51 12.67 87.98
CA TYR A 107 1.62 11.72 86.89
C TYR A 107 1.08 12.34 85.61
N THR A 108 1.69 11.96 84.49
CA THR A 108 1.33 12.48 83.16
C THR A 108 1.08 11.32 82.21
N VAL A 109 -0.02 11.44 81.46
CA VAL A 109 -0.40 10.54 80.38
C VAL A 109 -0.31 11.27 79.06
N THR A 110 0.46 10.72 78.14
CA THR A 110 0.65 11.23 76.77
C THR A 110 -0.01 10.33 75.75
N PHE A 111 -0.26 10.85 74.55
CA PHE A 111 -1.00 10.17 73.50
C PHE A 111 -0.21 10.15 72.20
N ASP A 112 0.10 8.96 71.73
CA ASP A 112 0.67 8.70 70.41
C ASP A 112 -0.47 8.50 69.40
N SER A 113 -0.44 9.28 68.31
CA SER A 113 -1.37 9.19 67.19
C SER A 113 -1.37 7.83 66.48
N ASN A 114 -0.32 7.02 66.64
CA ASN A 114 -0.19 5.69 66.08
C ASN A 114 -0.53 5.63 64.57
N GLY A 115 0.02 6.59 63.81
CA GLY A 115 -0.20 6.72 62.36
C GLY A 115 -1.29 7.71 61.94
N GLY A 116 -2.15 8.16 62.86
CA GLY A 116 -3.08 9.27 62.60
C GLY A 116 -2.38 10.63 62.61
N SER A 117 -3.14 11.72 62.44
CA SER A 117 -2.60 13.08 62.51
C SER A 117 -3.40 13.99 63.45
N GLY A 118 -2.82 15.13 63.86
CA GLY A 118 -3.40 16.03 64.85
C GLY A 118 -2.70 15.94 66.21
N THR A 119 -3.35 16.40 67.28
CA THR A 119 -2.78 16.40 68.63
C THR A 119 -3.88 16.18 69.66
N VAL A 120 -3.60 15.34 70.66
CA VAL A 120 -4.41 15.19 71.86
C VAL A 120 -3.58 15.67 73.05
N ASN A 121 -4.15 16.57 73.86
CA ASN A 121 -3.44 17.14 75.00
C ASN A 121 -3.16 16.08 76.05
N ALA A 122 -1.98 16.14 76.66
CA ALA A 122 -1.62 15.29 77.78
C ALA A 122 -2.54 15.55 78.99
N VAL A 123 -2.83 14.48 79.74
CA VAL A 123 -3.58 14.56 80.99
C VAL A 123 -2.61 14.42 82.15
N SER A 124 -2.69 15.31 83.15
CA SER A 124 -1.89 15.24 84.37
C SER A 124 -2.78 15.25 85.60
N ALA A 125 -2.45 14.42 86.59
CA ALA A 125 -3.13 14.38 87.88
C ALA A 125 -2.15 14.09 89.02
N VAL A 126 -2.50 14.50 90.24
CA VAL A 126 -1.76 14.14 91.45
C VAL A 126 -2.25 12.82 92.02
N TYR A 127 -1.40 12.11 92.75
CA TYR A 127 -1.77 10.83 93.37
C TYR A 127 -3.06 10.93 94.19
N GLY A 128 -4.03 10.05 93.90
CA GLY A 128 -5.33 9.98 94.55
C GLY A 128 -6.47 10.67 93.77
N ASP A 129 -6.16 11.53 92.80
CA ASP A 129 -7.15 12.05 91.86
C ASP A 129 -7.44 11.05 90.74
N LYS A 130 -8.59 11.22 90.08
CA LYS A 130 -8.95 10.42 88.91
C LYS A 130 -8.21 10.89 87.66
N ILE A 131 -7.72 9.94 86.85
CA ILE A 131 -7.22 10.18 85.51
C ILE A 131 -8.22 9.60 84.51
N ILE A 132 -8.94 10.47 83.81
CA ILE A 132 -9.94 10.09 82.80
C ILE A 132 -9.34 10.23 81.41
N LEU A 133 -9.43 9.17 80.60
CA LEU A 133 -8.97 9.21 79.21
C LEU A 133 -9.84 10.17 78.37
N PRO A 134 -9.23 11.07 77.57
CA PRO A 134 -9.97 11.98 76.71
C PRO A 134 -10.56 11.25 75.51
N GLU A 135 -11.46 11.93 74.80
CA GLU A 135 -11.85 11.52 73.45
C GLU A 135 -10.64 11.49 72.52
N ASN A 136 -10.60 10.48 71.66
CA ASN A 136 -9.57 10.41 70.62
C ASN A 136 -9.98 11.32 69.45
N THR A 137 -9.32 12.48 69.38
CA THR A 137 -9.56 13.51 68.35
C THR A 137 -8.50 13.52 67.25
N PHE A 138 -7.67 12.48 67.14
CA PHE A 138 -6.78 12.34 66.00
C PHE A 138 -7.59 12.16 64.72
N THR A 139 -7.13 12.78 63.64
CA THR A 139 -7.59 12.48 62.29
C THR A 139 -7.23 11.03 61.98
N VAL A 140 -8.24 10.29 61.52
CA VAL A 140 -8.14 8.87 61.21
C VAL A 140 -7.19 8.67 60.02
N PRO A 141 -6.17 7.79 60.13
CA PRO A 141 -5.32 7.45 59.00
C PRO A 141 -6.08 6.71 57.89
N ASP A 142 -5.54 6.76 56.68
CA ASP A 142 -6.09 6.02 55.53
C ASP A 142 -6.20 4.52 55.86
N GLY A 143 -7.32 3.89 55.46
CA GLY A 143 -7.58 2.48 55.76
C GLY A 143 -8.50 2.24 56.96
N TYR A 144 -8.88 3.30 57.67
CA TYR A 144 -9.66 3.19 58.88
C TYR A 144 -10.94 4.04 58.82
N LYS A 145 -12.01 3.52 59.45
CA LYS A 145 -13.36 4.10 59.49
C LYS A 145 -13.50 5.21 60.53
N ARG A 146 -12.93 4.99 61.72
CA ARG A 146 -13.01 5.91 62.86
C ARG A 146 -11.96 5.60 63.91
N THR A 147 -11.75 6.54 64.83
CA THR A 147 -11.08 6.26 66.09
C THR A 147 -11.88 5.23 66.90
N ASP A 148 -11.16 4.36 67.58
CA ASP A 148 -11.71 3.23 68.32
C ASP A 148 -11.06 3.15 69.71
N GLY A 149 -10.81 4.31 70.32
CA GLY A 149 -10.25 4.44 71.67
C GLY A 149 -8.72 4.46 71.72
N TRP A 150 -8.19 3.91 72.82
CA TRP A 150 -6.79 3.95 73.20
C TRP A 150 -6.25 2.56 73.55
N GLU A 151 -4.96 2.32 73.38
CA GLU A 151 -4.29 1.09 73.79
C GLU A 151 -3.11 1.40 74.71
N TYR A 152 -2.98 0.62 75.77
CA TYR A 152 -1.78 0.56 76.60
C TYR A 152 -1.42 -0.90 76.90
N ASN A 153 -0.17 -1.28 76.60
CA ASN A 153 0.36 -2.64 76.80
C ASN A 153 -0.54 -3.75 76.22
N GLY A 154 -1.09 -3.56 75.02
CA GLY A 154 -1.98 -4.52 74.35
C GLY A 154 -3.39 -4.61 74.92
N THR A 155 -3.73 -3.76 75.91
CA THR A 155 -5.10 -3.64 76.45
C THR A 155 -5.77 -2.40 75.87
N LYS A 156 -7.01 -2.55 75.41
CA LYS A 156 -7.81 -1.48 74.83
C LYS A 156 -8.67 -0.77 75.88
N TYR A 157 -8.76 0.53 75.78
CA TYR A 157 -9.49 1.44 76.66
C TYR A 157 -10.36 2.39 75.84
N SER A 158 -11.46 2.84 76.43
CA SER A 158 -12.39 3.80 75.84
C SER A 158 -12.15 5.21 76.38
N ALA A 159 -12.62 6.22 75.66
CA ALA A 159 -12.73 7.56 76.21
C ALA A 159 -13.66 7.55 77.43
N GLY A 160 -13.29 8.27 78.49
CA GLY A 160 -14.02 8.26 79.76
C GLY A 160 -13.56 7.20 80.78
N ASP A 161 -12.71 6.25 80.40
CA ASP A 161 -12.18 5.26 81.34
C ASP A 161 -11.28 5.92 82.39
N ASP A 162 -11.42 5.46 83.64
CA ASP A 162 -10.60 5.87 84.78
C ASP A 162 -9.40 4.94 84.92
N ILE A 163 -8.21 5.45 84.60
CA ILE A 163 -6.96 4.67 84.54
C ILE A 163 -6.04 4.91 85.74
N SER A 164 -6.56 5.51 86.81
CA SER A 164 -5.77 5.94 87.97
C SER A 164 -4.91 4.80 88.57
N GLU A 165 -5.46 3.59 88.64
CA GLU A 165 -4.76 2.41 89.18
C GLU A 165 -3.55 1.99 88.34
N LEU A 166 -3.60 2.19 87.01
CA LEU A 166 -2.51 1.84 86.10
C LEU A 166 -1.36 2.84 86.22
N VAL A 167 -1.72 4.13 86.28
CA VAL A 167 -0.74 5.22 86.31
C VAL A 167 -0.01 5.25 87.64
N PHE A 168 -0.73 5.09 88.75
CA PHE A 168 -0.14 5.14 90.09
C PHE A 168 0.68 3.91 90.48
N ALA A 169 0.67 2.85 89.65
CA ALA A 169 1.51 1.67 89.81
C ALA A 169 2.96 1.87 89.29
N SER A 170 3.26 2.95 88.56
CA SER A 170 4.60 3.24 88.04
C SER A 170 5.02 4.68 88.35
N ASP A 171 6.30 4.96 88.54
CA ASP A 171 6.82 6.32 88.79
C ASP A 171 7.07 7.12 87.50
N ARG A 172 6.48 6.71 86.37
CA ARG A 172 6.81 7.17 85.02
C ARG A 172 5.64 7.85 84.32
N THR A 173 5.96 8.59 83.25
CA THR A 173 4.99 9.02 82.23
C THR A 173 4.52 7.79 81.45
N ILE A 174 3.20 7.66 81.28
CA ILE A 174 2.60 6.58 80.48
C ILE A 174 2.15 7.15 79.14
N GLU A 175 2.39 6.41 78.06
CA GLU A 175 1.94 6.75 76.71
C GLU A 175 0.89 5.76 76.23
N PHE A 176 -0.28 6.27 75.86
CA PHE A 176 -1.34 5.51 75.21
C PHE A 176 -1.25 5.71 73.69
N LYS A 177 -1.53 4.65 72.94
CA LYS A 177 -1.58 4.69 71.47
C LYS A 177 -3.01 4.75 70.98
N ALA A 178 -3.29 5.57 69.98
CA ALA A 178 -4.59 5.57 69.33
C ALA A 178 -4.89 4.22 68.67
N VAL A 179 -6.14 3.76 68.81
CA VAL A 179 -6.67 2.59 68.12
C VAL A 179 -7.68 3.06 67.08
N TYR A 180 -7.68 2.42 65.92
CA TYR A 180 -8.57 2.75 64.80
C TYR A 180 -9.29 1.50 64.33
N LEU A 181 -10.57 1.65 63.96
CA LEU A 181 -11.35 0.58 63.35
C LEU A 181 -11.11 0.56 61.85
N LEU A 182 -10.76 -0.59 61.26
CA LEU A 182 -10.55 -0.73 59.81
C LEU A 182 -11.81 -0.33 59.01
N SER A 183 -11.61 0.23 57.81
CA SER A 183 -12.68 0.44 56.85
C SER A 183 -13.34 -0.87 56.44
N ASP A 184 -14.63 -0.82 56.09
CA ASP A 184 -15.44 -2.03 55.87
C ASP A 184 -15.01 -2.80 54.62
N TYR A 185 -14.62 -2.10 53.54
CA TYR A 185 -14.34 -2.68 52.22
C TYR A 185 -13.20 -1.98 51.47
N ARG A 186 -12.82 -2.53 50.33
CA ARG A 186 -11.89 -1.94 49.37
C ARG A 186 -12.47 -1.87 47.96
N ILE A 187 -12.16 -0.79 47.24
CA ILE A 187 -12.36 -0.68 45.79
C ILE A 187 -11.00 -0.79 45.11
N THR A 188 -10.84 -1.84 44.30
CA THR A 188 -9.61 -2.11 43.56
C THR A 188 -9.81 -1.83 42.08
N PHE A 189 -8.92 -1.03 41.48
CA PHE A 189 -8.93 -0.65 40.08
C PHE A 189 -7.95 -1.51 39.30
N SER A 190 -8.46 -2.34 38.39
CA SER A 190 -7.66 -3.29 37.62
C SER A 190 -7.85 -3.09 36.11
N VAL A 191 -6.76 -3.06 35.35
CA VAL A 191 -6.79 -2.99 33.88
C VAL A 191 -5.99 -4.17 33.33
N LEU A 192 -6.60 -4.97 32.47
CA LEU A 192 -6.00 -6.20 31.92
C LEU A 192 -5.42 -7.15 32.99
N GLY A 193 -6.06 -7.21 34.17
CA GLY A 193 -5.62 -8.03 35.31
C GLY A 193 -4.51 -7.42 36.16
N THR A 194 -4.00 -6.23 35.82
CA THR A 194 -3.02 -5.50 36.63
C THR A 194 -3.74 -4.53 37.57
N GLU A 195 -3.48 -4.62 38.87
CA GLU A 195 -3.97 -3.66 39.86
C GLU A 195 -3.17 -2.35 39.77
N TYR A 196 -3.88 -1.23 39.65
CA TYR A 196 -3.30 0.11 39.57
C TYR A 196 -3.49 0.92 40.85
N ALA A 197 -4.59 0.69 41.55
CA ALA A 197 -4.90 1.37 42.80
C ALA A 197 -5.91 0.55 43.60
N SER A 198 -5.87 0.70 44.92
CA SER A 198 -6.85 0.09 45.81
C SER A 198 -7.11 1.01 46.99
N TYR A 199 -8.36 1.44 47.14
CA TYR A 199 -8.75 2.40 48.17
C TYR A 199 -9.66 1.74 49.20
N PRO A 200 -9.39 1.95 50.50
CA PRO A 200 -10.33 1.59 51.55
C PRO A 200 -11.58 2.48 51.49
N ILE A 201 -12.75 1.92 51.76
CA ILE A 201 -14.02 2.64 51.76
C ILE A 201 -14.97 2.06 52.81
N ASN A 202 -15.76 2.91 53.45
CA ASN A 202 -16.79 2.45 54.36
C ASN A 202 -18.08 2.10 53.59
N GLU A 203 -18.91 1.28 54.20
CA GLU A 203 -20.21 0.90 53.65
C GLU A 203 -21.05 2.14 53.28
N ASN A 204 -21.60 2.16 52.06
CA ASN A 204 -22.45 3.23 51.54
C ASN A 204 -21.78 4.60 51.36
N GLU A 205 -20.45 4.70 51.46
CA GLU A 205 -19.70 5.91 51.09
C GLU A 205 -19.26 5.88 49.63
N THR A 206 -18.95 7.06 49.09
CA THR A 206 -18.42 7.24 47.73
C THR A 206 -16.94 7.61 47.79
N LEU A 207 -16.20 7.36 46.70
CA LEU A 207 -14.82 7.82 46.55
C LEU A 207 -14.71 9.33 46.74
N SER A 208 -13.64 9.75 47.42
CA SER A 208 -13.36 11.18 47.61
C SER A 208 -12.93 11.83 46.29
N ALA A 209 -13.05 13.16 46.21
CA ALA A 209 -12.57 13.92 45.05
C ALA A 209 -11.06 13.73 44.80
N GLU A 210 -10.27 13.52 45.88
CA GLU A 210 -8.84 13.24 45.79
C GLU A 210 -8.58 11.87 45.17
N ASN A 211 -9.30 10.83 45.61
CA ASN A 211 -9.16 9.49 45.00
C ASN A 211 -9.55 9.50 43.52
N LEU A 212 -10.63 10.22 43.16
CA LEU A 212 -11.05 10.33 41.75
C LEU A 212 -9.99 11.03 40.89
N ALA A 213 -9.39 12.12 41.39
CA ALA A 213 -8.33 12.83 40.68
C ALA A 213 -7.06 11.99 40.53
N GLU A 214 -6.70 11.22 41.55
CA GLU A 214 -5.56 10.30 41.50
C GLU A 214 -5.80 9.17 40.49
N ILE A 215 -7.00 8.58 40.47
CA ILE A 215 -7.37 7.57 39.46
C ILE A 215 -7.35 8.14 38.05
N GLU A 216 -7.88 9.34 37.84
CA GLU A 216 -7.81 10.01 36.53
C GLU A 216 -6.36 10.24 36.09
N LYS A 217 -5.47 10.59 37.02
CA LYS A 217 -4.04 10.74 36.74
C LYS A 217 -3.39 9.40 36.39
N ILE A 218 -3.57 8.37 37.23
CA ILE A 218 -2.98 7.04 37.03
C ILE A 218 -3.42 6.45 35.68
N THR A 219 -4.72 6.56 35.36
CA THR A 219 -5.27 6.06 34.09
C THR A 219 -4.72 6.77 32.88
N LYS A 220 -4.46 8.09 32.95
CA LYS A 220 -3.81 8.84 31.86
C LYS A 220 -2.33 8.49 31.71
N GLU A 221 -1.60 8.38 32.83
CA GLU A 221 -0.17 8.06 32.81
C GLU A 221 0.13 6.64 32.33
N HIS A 222 -0.81 5.70 32.56
CA HIS A 222 -0.66 4.29 32.20
C HIS A 222 -1.57 3.85 31.04
N LEU A 223 -2.13 4.80 30.28
CA LEU A 223 -2.94 4.51 29.12
C LEU A 223 -2.06 3.88 28.01
N PRO A 224 -2.34 2.64 27.55
CA PRO A 224 -1.54 2.02 26.50
C PRO A 224 -1.62 2.79 25.18
N THR A 225 -0.52 2.76 24.41
CA THR A 225 -0.49 3.34 23.05
C THR A 225 -1.61 2.78 22.19
N GLY A 226 -2.33 3.65 21.48
CA GLY A 226 -3.46 3.27 20.63
C GLY A 226 -4.81 3.27 21.33
N TYR A 227 -4.88 3.70 22.58
CA TYR A 227 -6.12 3.83 23.34
C TYR A 227 -6.29 5.27 23.83
N LYS A 228 -7.54 5.75 23.88
CA LYS A 228 -7.88 7.14 24.28
C LYS A 228 -8.51 7.27 25.65
N ALA A 229 -9.04 6.19 26.21
CA ALA A 229 -9.67 6.20 27.51
C ALA A 229 -9.70 4.82 28.14
N ILE A 230 -9.96 4.78 29.45
CA ILE A 230 -10.29 3.58 30.21
C ILE A 230 -11.67 3.83 30.82
N ASN A 231 -12.62 2.96 30.49
CA ASN A 231 -13.96 2.97 31.08
C ASN A 231 -14.04 1.89 32.14
N TRP A 232 -14.57 2.23 33.32
CA TRP A 232 -14.62 1.34 34.47
C TRP A 232 -15.93 0.56 34.54
N TYR A 233 -15.82 -0.73 34.85
CA TYR A 233 -16.94 -1.66 34.94
C TYR A 233 -16.91 -2.43 36.25
N SER A 234 -18.08 -2.72 36.81
CA SER A 234 -18.26 -3.69 37.89
C SER A 234 -19.22 -4.76 37.40
N ASN A 235 -18.82 -6.04 37.46
CA ASN A 235 -19.65 -7.16 37.00
C ASN A 235 -20.26 -6.91 35.61
N GLU A 236 -19.41 -6.53 34.64
CA GLU A 236 -19.77 -6.17 33.26
C GLU A 236 -20.61 -4.89 33.05
N ASN A 237 -21.06 -4.22 34.11
CA ASN A 237 -21.84 -2.99 34.03
C ASN A 237 -20.95 -1.75 34.16
N ALA A 238 -21.13 -0.77 33.27
CA ALA A 238 -20.40 0.49 33.35
C ALA A 238 -20.78 1.24 34.64
N VAL A 239 -19.77 1.75 35.37
CA VAL A 239 -19.99 2.47 36.62
C VAL A 239 -19.63 3.95 36.50
N ASN A 240 -20.37 4.79 37.21
CA ASN A 240 -19.97 6.17 37.44
C ASN A 240 -19.23 6.24 38.78
N LEU A 241 -17.91 6.45 38.73
CA LEU A 241 -17.04 6.45 39.92
C LEU A 241 -17.45 7.48 40.98
N SER A 242 -17.99 8.63 40.56
CA SER A 242 -18.37 9.72 41.48
C SER A 242 -19.60 9.42 42.34
N THR A 243 -20.39 8.41 41.95
CA THR A 243 -21.62 8.01 42.66
C THR A 243 -21.58 6.55 43.10
N LEU A 244 -20.45 5.86 42.91
CA LEU A 244 -20.32 4.45 43.25
C LEU A 244 -20.24 4.27 44.76
N THR A 245 -21.11 3.42 45.29
CA THR A 245 -21.09 2.93 46.68
C THR A 245 -20.94 1.41 46.68
N VAL A 246 -20.27 0.85 47.68
CA VAL A 246 -20.05 -0.61 47.79
C VAL A 246 -20.41 -1.14 49.17
N ASN A 247 -20.72 -2.43 49.23
CA ASN A 247 -21.06 -3.19 50.44
C ASN A 247 -20.27 -4.51 50.54
N GLU A 248 -19.24 -4.66 49.70
CA GLU A 248 -18.28 -5.75 49.68
C GLU A 248 -17.01 -5.27 48.97
N ASP A 249 -15.90 -6.00 49.11
CA ASP A 249 -14.70 -5.75 48.34
C ASP A 249 -15.02 -5.82 46.84
N THR A 250 -14.78 -4.73 46.13
CA THR A 250 -15.20 -4.56 44.75
C THR A 250 -14.00 -4.34 43.85
N VAL A 251 -13.88 -5.17 42.81
CA VAL A 251 -12.90 -4.95 41.74
C VAL A 251 -13.60 -4.26 40.58
N LEU A 252 -13.07 -3.11 40.17
CA LEU A 252 -13.46 -2.40 38.97
C LEU A 252 -12.52 -2.75 37.83
N GLU A 253 -13.07 -3.33 36.78
CA GLU A 253 -12.36 -3.69 35.56
C GLU A 253 -12.35 -2.50 34.59
N GLY A 254 -11.17 -2.02 34.27
CA GLY A 254 -10.95 -1.01 33.25
C GLY A 254 -10.93 -1.65 31.87
N LYS A 255 -11.88 -1.26 31.02
CA LYS A 255 -11.93 -1.63 29.60
C LYS A 255 -11.34 -0.49 28.78
N LEU A 256 -10.33 -0.81 27.98
CA LEU A 256 -9.66 0.14 27.12
C LEU A 256 -10.57 0.55 25.96
N VAL A 257 -10.54 1.85 25.64
CA VAL A 257 -11.28 2.42 24.50
C VAL A 257 -10.28 2.72 23.39
N PRO A 258 -10.31 1.98 22.26
CA PRO A 258 -9.34 2.17 21.19
C PRO A 258 -9.49 3.56 20.55
N ILE A 259 -8.40 4.10 20.03
CA ILE A 259 -8.47 5.27 19.15
C ILE A 259 -9.16 4.89 17.83
N SER A 260 -9.64 5.90 17.13
CA SER A 260 -10.17 5.77 15.77
C SER A 260 -9.34 6.58 14.79
N TYR A 261 -9.08 6.07 13.60
CA TYR A 261 -8.38 6.80 12.53
C TYR A 261 -9.02 6.49 11.17
N THR A 262 -8.76 7.31 10.15
CA THR A 262 -9.34 7.13 8.81
C THR A 262 -8.26 6.84 7.79
N VAL A 263 -8.43 5.78 7.00
CA VAL A 263 -7.57 5.47 5.85
C VAL A 263 -8.25 5.91 4.57
N LYS A 264 -7.63 6.84 3.86
CA LYS A 264 -8.06 7.35 2.56
C LYS A 264 -7.20 6.75 1.45
N PHE A 265 -7.81 6.59 0.28
CA PHE A 265 -7.17 6.04 -0.90
C PHE A 265 -7.11 7.12 -1.99
N ASP A 266 -5.91 7.50 -2.39
CA ASP A 266 -5.66 8.50 -3.42
C ASP A 266 -5.19 7.82 -4.71
N ALA A 267 -5.90 8.05 -5.81
CA ALA A 267 -5.59 7.49 -7.12
C ALA A 267 -4.22 7.95 -7.68
N ASN A 268 -3.52 8.86 -7.01
CA ASN A 268 -2.21 9.38 -7.38
C ASN A 268 -2.18 9.98 -8.80
N GLY A 269 -3.29 10.61 -9.19
CA GLY A 269 -3.50 11.19 -10.52
C GLY A 269 -3.86 10.19 -11.62
N TYR A 270 -4.08 8.91 -11.30
CA TYR A 270 -4.53 7.91 -12.27
C TYR A 270 -6.04 7.95 -12.50
N GLU A 271 -6.48 7.44 -13.66
CA GLU A 271 -7.89 7.36 -14.03
C GLU A 271 -8.59 6.17 -13.34
N GLY A 272 -9.91 6.27 -13.18
CA GLY A 272 -10.75 5.28 -12.49
C GLY A 272 -11.27 5.80 -11.15
N THR A 273 -11.81 4.89 -10.33
CA THR A 273 -12.32 5.24 -8.99
C THR A 273 -11.50 4.56 -7.91
N ALA A 274 -10.93 5.37 -7.01
CA ALA A 274 -10.35 4.88 -5.77
C ALA A 274 -11.45 4.37 -4.82
N PRO A 275 -11.13 3.44 -3.91
CA PRO A 275 -12.05 2.95 -2.89
C PRO A 275 -12.51 4.05 -1.92
N GLU A 276 -13.63 3.82 -1.25
CA GLU A 276 -14.07 4.68 -0.15
C GLU A 276 -13.11 4.61 1.04
N ALA A 277 -13.09 5.70 1.82
CA ALA A 277 -12.28 5.76 3.03
C ALA A 277 -12.79 4.77 4.09
N ILE A 278 -11.86 4.16 4.83
CA ILE A 278 -12.17 3.20 5.89
C ILE A 278 -11.94 3.89 7.24
N VAL A 279 -12.94 3.85 8.11
CA VAL A 279 -12.79 4.23 9.52
C VAL A 279 -12.31 3.01 10.29
N CYS A 280 -11.12 3.12 10.87
CA CYS A 280 -10.44 2.05 11.57
C CYS A 280 -10.41 2.30 13.08
N GLU A 281 -10.57 1.23 13.86
CA GLU A 281 -10.28 1.20 15.28
C GLU A 281 -8.89 0.56 15.51
N TYR A 282 -8.19 1.01 16.55
CA TYR A 282 -6.92 0.42 16.94
C TYR A 282 -7.09 -1.03 17.43
N ASP A 283 -6.12 -1.89 17.15
CA ASP A 283 -6.10 -3.34 17.33
C ASP A 283 -7.19 -4.13 16.56
N ALA A 284 -7.93 -3.47 15.66
CA ALA A 284 -8.82 -4.12 14.71
C ALA A 284 -8.12 -4.35 13.36
N GLU A 285 -8.40 -5.51 12.76
CA GLU A 285 -7.88 -5.90 11.44
C GLU A 285 -8.82 -5.44 10.32
N TYR A 286 -8.24 -4.87 9.27
CA TYR A 286 -8.95 -4.43 8.07
C TYR A 286 -8.29 -4.97 6.82
N THR A 287 -9.05 -5.08 5.73
CA THR A 287 -8.54 -5.54 4.43
C THR A 287 -8.47 -4.39 3.44
N VAL A 288 -7.41 -4.36 2.65
CA VAL A 288 -7.25 -3.39 1.57
C VAL A 288 -8.29 -3.66 0.48
N PRO A 289 -9.16 -2.69 0.15
CA PRO A 289 -10.23 -2.90 -0.81
C PRO A 289 -9.74 -3.00 -2.26
N GLU A 290 -10.53 -3.66 -3.07
CA GLU A 290 -10.39 -3.67 -4.53
C GLU A 290 -10.63 -2.29 -5.13
N ASN A 291 -10.08 -2.03 -6.32
CA ASN A 291 -10.21 -0.75 -7.02
C ASN A 291 -10.43 -0.94 -8.53
N THR A 292 -10.80 0.14 -9.22
CA THR A 292 -11.02 0.14 -10.68
C THR A 292 -10.01 1.03 -11.41
N LEU A 293 -8.87 1.33 -10.78
CA LEU A 293 -7.87 2.22 -11.35
C LEU A 293 -7.24 1.57 -12.57
N ILE A 294 -7.16 2.35 -13.65
CA ILE A 294 -6.62 1.89 -14.93
C ILE A 294 -5.67 2.92 -15.52
N LYS A 295 -4.64 2.43 -16.18
CA LYS A 295 -3.75 3.21 -17.03
C LYS A 295 -3.27 2.31 -18.15
N LYS A 296 -3.40 2.77 -19.39
CA LYS A 296 -3.03 1.99 -20.59
C LYS A 296 -1.61 1.44 -20.46
N TYR A 297 -1.46 0.12 -20.60
CA TYR A 297 -0.18 -0.63 -20.48
C TYR A 297 0.43 -0.73 -19.07
N TYR A 298 -0.32 -0.41 -18.04
CA TYR A 298 0.09 -0.56 -16.64
C TYR A 298 -0.95 -1.39 -15.88
N LYS A 299 -0.49 -2.07 -14.84
CA LYS A 299 -1.33 -2.82 -13.90
C LYS A 299 -1.13 -2.27 -12.50
N PHE A 300 -2.18 -2.38 -11.67
CA PHE A 300 -2.13 -1.97 -10.27
C PHE A 300 -1.08 -2.78 -9.51
N SER A 301 -0.07 -2.10 -8.97
CA SER A 301 0.99 -2.73 -8.18
C SER A 301 0.60 -2.79 -6.70
N GLY A 302 -0.07 -1.76 -6.18
CA GLY A 302 -0.52 -1.68 -4.79
C GLY A 302 -0.73 -0.23 -4.33
N TRP A 303 -1.20 -0.08 -3.10
CA TRP A 303 -1.29 1.17 -2.35
C TRP A 303 0.00 1.41 -1.56
N ASN A 304 0.44 2.66 -1.42
CA ASN A 304 1.69 2.99 -0.73
C ASN A 304 1.53 4.18 0.23
N THR A 305 2.25 4.18 1.34
CA THR A 305 2.21 5.31 2.30
C THR A 305 2.80 6.61 1.76
N TYR A 306 3.57 6.57 0.66
CA TYR A 306 4.06 7.75 -0.04
C TYR A 306 3.66 7.71 -1.52
N ALA A 307 3.29 8.87 -2.07
CA ALA A 307 2.96 9.03 -3.49
C ALA A 307 4.09 8.63 -4.45
N SER A 308 5.35 8.68 -3.99
CA SER A 308 6.53 8.26 -4.75
C SER A 308 6.73 6.73 -4.80
N GLY A 309 5.99 5.96 -4.01
CA GLY A 309 6.11 4.50 -3.93
C GLY A 309 7.24 3.97 -3.05
N ILE A 310 8.00 4.84 -2.36
CA ILE A 310 9.12 4.43 -1.49
C ILE A 310 8.70 3.98 -0.08
N GLY A 311 7.41 4.09 0.24
CA GLY A 311 6.84 3.71 1.52
C GLY A 311 6.49 2.24 1.65
N THR A 312 5.69 1.95 2.67
CA THR A 312 5.11 0.62 2.89
C THR A 312 4.05 0.36 1.83
N LYS A 313 4.19 -0.78 1.13
CA LYS A 313 3.27 -1.23 0.08
C LYS A 313 2.21 -2.17 0.66
N TYR A 314 0.98 -2.01 0.18
CA TYR A 314 -0.18 -2.84 0.49
C TYR A 314 -0.90 -3.22 -0.81
N SER A 315 -1.07 -4.50 -1.09
CA SER A 315 -1.80 -5.02 -2.25
C SER A 315 -3.29 -5.09 -1.95
N ALA A 316 -4.13 -5.11 -2.98
CA ALA A 316 -5.56 -5.39 -2.77
C ALA A 316 -5.73 -6.78 -2.13
N GLY A 317 -6.56 -6.87 -1.10
CA GLY A 317 -6.73 -8.10 -0.29
C GLY A 317 -5.75 -8.28 0.87
N ASP A 318 -4.69 -7.46 0.99
CA ASP A 318 -3.79 -7.53 2.14
C ASP A 318 -4.50 -7.07 3.43
N SER A 319 -4.15 -7.66 4.57
CA SER A 319 -4.59 -7.19 5.88
C SER A 319 -3.71 -6.04 6.40
N PHE A 320 -4.31 -5.09 7.12
CA PHE A 320 -3.60 -4.04 7.84
C PHE A 320 -4.29 -3.70 9.17
N TYR A 321 -3.51 -3.20 10.12
CA TYR A 321 -3.95 -2.72 11.44
C TYR A 321 -2.96 -1.66 11.94
N ASN A 322 -3.39 -0.82 12.88
CA ASN A 322 -2.55 0.13 13.63
C ASN A 322 -1.63 1.03 12.79
N LEU A 323 -2.14 1.63 11.70
CA LEU A 323 -1.34 2.52 10.85
C LEU A 323 -0.91 3.82 11.56
N THR A 324 -1.55 4.15 12.67
CA THR A 324 -1.21 5.30 13.51
C THR A 324 -1.65 5.07 14.94
N ALA A 325 -1.01 5.77 15.88
CA ALA A 325 -1.37 5.84 17.29
C ALA A 325 -1.98 7.21 17.67
N GLU A 326 -2.33 8.04 16.69
CA GLU A 326 -2.95 9.36 16.89
C GLU A 326 -4.48 9.28 16.65
N ASP A 327 -5.28 9.62 17.67
CA ASP A 327 -6.75 9.61 17.56
C ASP A 327 -7.24 10.65 16.56
N GLY A 328 -8.16 10.23 15.71
CA GLY A 328 -8.77 11.02 14.64
C GLY A 328 -7.89 11.28 13.43
N LYS A 329 -6.66 10.73 13.36
CA LYS A 329 -5.75 11.00 12.25
C LYS A 329 -6.26 10.42 10.94
N GLU A 330 -6.03 11.16 9.85
CA GLU A 330 -6.25 10.68 8.49
C GLU A 330 -4.92 10.23 7.87
N ILE A 331 -4.89 9.01 7.36
CA ILE A 331 -3.76 8.42 6.63
C ILE A 331 -4.17 8.27 5.17
N THR A 332 -3.37 8.81 4.25
CA THR A 332 -3.59 8.60 2.81
C THR A 332 -2.65 7.55 2.28
N LEU A 333 -3.20 6.54 1.62
CA LEU A 333 -2.44 5.60 0.81
C LEU A 333 -2.60 5.96 -0.67
N TYR A 334 -1.50 5.99 -1.40
CA TYR A 334 -1.43 6.41 -2.79
C TYR A 334 -1.31 5.20 -3.70
N ALA A 335 -2.11 5.16 -4.77
CA ALA A 335 -2.02 4.12 -5.78
C ALA A 335 -0.64 4.14 -6.45
N ILE A 336 -0.08 2.96 -6.68
CA ILE A 336 1.14 2.75 -7.47
C ILE A 336 0.83 1.73 -8.55
N LEU A 337 1.12 2.12 -9.79
CA LEU A 337 1.00 1.27 -10.98
C LEU A 337 2.39 0.83 -11.44
N GLU A 338 2.50 -0.39 -11.97
CA GLU A 338 3.71 -0.90 -12.61
C GLU A 338 3.42 -1.23 -14.07
N GLU A 339 4.45 -1.17 -14.92
CA GLU A 339 4.32 -1.50 -16.34
C GLU A 339 3.86 -2.95 -16.50
N ASP A 340 2.81 -3.15 -17.30
CA ASP A 340 2.34 -4.48 -17.65
C ASP A 340 3.00 -4.91 -18.95
N LEU A 341 4.15 -5.58 -18.83
CA LEU A 341 4.87 -6.13 -19.98
C LEU A 341 4.08 -7.23 -20.71
N ASN A 342 2.99 -7.73 -20.14
CA ASN A 342 2.09 -8.69 -20.80
C ASN A 342 0.88 -8.03 -21.45
N ALA A 343 0.72 -6.71 -21.34
CA ALA A 343 -0.35 -5.98 -22.00
C ALA A 343 -0.21 -6.07 -23.53
N ASP A 344 -1.34 -6.27 -24.21
CA ASP A 344 -1.39 -6.36 -25.66
C ASP A 344 -1.32 -4.98 -26.31
N VAL A 345 -0.45 -4.85 -27.31
CA VAL A 345 -0.30 -3.66 -28.16
C VAL A 345 -0.53 -4.04 -29.61
N THR A 346 -1.34 -3.23 -30.29
CA THR A 346 -1.67 -3.44 -31.70
C THR A 346 -0.64 -2.79 -32.62
N ILE A 347 -0.22 -3.52 -33.65
CA ILE A 347 0.54 -3.03 -34.80
C ILE A 347 -0.40 -3.05 -35.99
N ASN A 348 -0.65 -1.88 -36.58
CA ASN A 348 -1.42 -1.76 -37.81
C ASN A 348 -0.48 -2.01 -39.00
N LEU A 349 -0.77 -3.03 -39.80
CA LEU A 349 -0.05 -3.36 -41.01
C LEU A 349 -0.80 -2.76 -42.20
N VAL A 350 -0.13 -1.91 -42.98
CA VAL A 350 -0.73 -1.20 -44.12
C VAL A 350 0.04 -1.51 -45.40
N SER A 351 -0.65 -1.81 -46.50
CA SER A 351 -0.07 -2.00 -47.83
C SER A 351 -0.82 -1.18 -48.89
N GLU A 352 -0.08 -0.47 -49.75
CA GLU A 352 -0.66 0.38 -50.82
C GLU A 352 -1.20 -0.42 -52.02
N HIS A 353 -0.86 -1.71 -52.14
CA HIS A 353 -1.10 -2.49 -53.36
C HIS A 353 -1.93 -3.78 -53.19
N GLY A 354 -2.47 -4.09 -52.00
CA GLY A 354 -3.29 -5.30 -51.81
C GLY A 354 -3.81 -5.54 -50.38
N THR A 355 -4.56 -6.64 -50.23
CA THR A 355 -5.37 -7.08 -49.08
C THR A 355 -4.56 -7.46 -47.84
N VAL A 356 -3.92 -6.50 -47.18
CA VAL A 356 -3.49 -6.66 -45.79
C VAL A 356 -3.67 -5.31 -45.09
N SER A 357 -4.92 -4.93 -44.81
CA SER A 357 -5.22 -4.11 -43.63
C SER A 357 -5.43 -5.10 -42.49
N ASP A 358 -4.32 -5.56 -41.93
CA ASP A 358 -4.34 -6.58 -40.87
C ASP A 358 -3.67 -6.01 -39.61
N THR A 359 -4.00 -6.58 -38.47
CA THR A 359 -3.47 -6.17 -37.17
C THR A 359 -2.68 -7.30 -36.55
N MET A 360 -1.46 -7.01 -36.14
CA MET A 360 -0.66 -7.91 -35.32
C MET A 360 -0.75 -7.46 -33.86
N ILE A 361 -0.87 -8.40 -32.93
CA ILE A 361 -0.83 -8.12 -31.49
C ILE A 361 0.51 -8.58 -30.94
N VAL A 362 1.21 -7.69 -30.26
CA VAL A 362 2.48 -7.97 -29.56
C VAL A 362 2.41 -7.49 -28.12
N LYS A 363 3.34 -7.95 -27.27
CA LYS A 363 3.40 -7.53 -25.87
C LYS A 363 4.06 -6.15 -25.72
N TYR A 364 3.59 -5.36 -24.76
CA TYR A 364 4.13 -4.03 -24.47
C TYR A 364 5.66 -4.06 -24.27
N LYS A 365 6.36 -3.11 -24.88
CA LYS A 365 7.83 -3.02 -24.95
C LYS A 365 8.54 -4.17 -25.66
N SER A 366 7.83 -5.07 -26.34
CA SER A 366 8.46 -6.02 -27.27
C SER A 366 9.15 -5.28 -28.41
N TYR A 367 10.19 -5.88 -28.95
CA TYR A 367 10.85 -5.39 -30.16
C TYR A 367 10.29 -6.11 -31.38
N ILE A 368 10.17 -5.41 -32.51
CA ILE A 368 9.79 -6.00 -33.80
C ILE A 368 10.93 -5.92 -34.82
N SER A 369 11.04 -6.95 -35.66
CA SER A 369 12.03 -7.05 -36.74
C SER A 369 11.52 -7.81 -37.96
N THR A 370 12.35 -7.93 -39.00
CA THR A 370 12.01 -8.59 -40.27
C THR A 370 12.23 -10.10 -40.25
N ASP A 371 13.23 -10.59 -39.53
CA ASP A 371 13.59 -12.02 -39.52
C ASP A 371 13.23 -12.76 -38.21
N GLY A 372 12.96 -12.01 -37.13
CA GLY A 372 12.56 -12.52 -35.83
C GLY A 372 13.70 -12.99 -34.91
N TYR A 373 14.99 -12.82 -35.25
CA TYR A 373 16.04 -13.21 -34.31
C TYR A 373 17.33 -12.39 -34.44
N THR A 374 17.51 -11.42 -33.53
CA THR A 374 18.62 -10.47 -33.62
C THR A 374 19.31 -10.27 -32.26
N GLY A 375 19.96 -11.33 -31.77
CA GLY A 375 20.88 -11.24 -30.63
C GLY A 375 20.22 -11.23 -29.24
N SER A 376 20.72 -10.41 -28.30
CA SER A 376 20.38 -10.40 -26.87
C SER A 376 18.96 -9.91 -26.53
N LEU A 377 18.16 -9.54 -27.54
CA LEU A 377 16.79 -9.05 -27.39
C LEU A 377 15.85 -10.02 -28.11
N GLU A 378 14.79 -10.44 -27.43
CA GLU A 378 13.73 -11.26 -28.02
C GLU A 378 12.84 -10.38 -28.91
N THR A 379 12.78 -10.70 -30.20
CA THR A 379 12.08 -9.91 -31.23
C THR A 379 10.89 -10.66 -31.83
N GLN A 380 9.78 -9.96 -32.03
CA GLN A 380 8.61 -10.47 -32.74
C GLN A 380 8.76 -10.24 -34.25
N LYS A 381 8.67 -11.32 -35.03
CA LYS A 381 8.81 -11.28 -36.49
C LYS A 381 7.56 -10.70 -37.15
N LEU A 382 7.72 -9.64 -37.95
CA LEU A 382 6.64 -9.13 -38.77
C LEU A 382 6.31 -10.11 -39.93
N PRO A 383 5.02 -10.26 -40.31
CA PRO A 383 4.65 -11.12 -41.41
C PRO A 383 5.25 -10.62 -42.73
N VAL A 384 5.52 -11.54 -43.67
CA VAL A 384 6.05 -11.21 -45.00
C VAL A 384 4.89 -11.26 -45.99
N PRO A 385 4.33 -10.11 -46.41
CA PRO A 385 3.25 -10.09 -47.39
C PRO A 385 3.76 -10.43 -48.79
N SER A 386 2.87 -10.93 -49.65
CA SER A 386 3.15 -11.17 -51.07
C SER A 386 2.15 -10.39 -51.92
N GLU A 387 2.65 -9.64 -52.90
CA GLU A 387 1.83 -8.89 -53.85
C GLU A 387 2.25 -9.22 -55.28
N GLN A 388 1.29 -9.43 -56.17
CA GLN A 388 1.57 -9.93 -57.50
C GLN A 388 2.25 -8.85 -58.36
N GLY A 389 3.36 -9.19 -59.01
CA GLY A 389 4.12 -8.23 -59.82
C GLY A 389 4.96 -7.24 -58.99
N TYR A 390 5.06 -7.45 -57.67
CA TYR A 390 5.93 -6.67 -56.78
C TYR A 390 6.84 -7.58 -55.96
N LYS A 391 8.01 -7.05 -55.60
CA LYS A 391 8.95 -7.60 -54.62
C LYS A 391 8.79 -6.81 -53.32
N PHE A 392 8.51 -7.51 -52.22
CA PHE A 392 8.50 -6.91 -50.90
C PHE A 392 9.93 -6.53 -50.48
N ASN A 393 10.15 -5.27 -50.14
CA ASN A 393 11.45 -4.76 -49.68
C ASN A 393 11.59 -4.80 -48.15
N GLY A 394 10.47 -4.73 -47.42
CA GLY A 394 10.43 -4.68 -45.96
C GLY A 394 9.31 -3.80 -45.44
N TRP A 395 9.16 -3.76 -44.11
CA TRP A 395 8.23 -2.84 -43.44
C TRP A 395 8.91 -1.51 -43.15
N LYS A 396 8.19 -0.40 -43.32
CA LYS A 396 8.65 0.95 -42.95
C LYS A 396 7.84 1.51 -41.79
N ILE A 397 8.50 2.29 -40.95
CA ILE A 397 7.86 3.22 -40.01
C ILE A 397 8.40 4.61 -40.30
N ASN A 398 7.53 5.61 -40.47
CA ASN A 398 7.92 6.98 -40.84
C ASN A 398 8.94 7.02 -42.00
N ASP A 399 8.64 6.32 -43.10
CA ASP A 399 9.48 6.15 -44.31
C ASP A 399 10.86 5.47 -44.12
N THR A 400 11.15 4.94 -42.93
CA THR A 400 12.40 4.23 -42.63
C THR A 400 12.18 2.73 -42.57
N LEU A 401 12.98 1.95 -43.30
CA LEU A 401 12.93 0.47 -43.26
C LEU A 401 13.30 -0.05 -41.87
N ILE A 402 12.43 -0.91 -41.33
CA ILE A 402 12.71 -1.75 -40.16
C ILE A 402 13.60 -2.88 -40.63
N SER A 403 14.70 -3.12 -39.91
CA SER A 403 15.61 -4.23 -40.19
C SER A 403 16.14 -4.80 -38.89
N ASP A 404 16.79 -5.94 -39.03
CA ASP A 404 17.31 -6.72 -37.90
C ASP A 404 18.44 -6.01 -37.13
N TYR A 405 19.12 -5.05 -37.75
CA TYR A 405 20.11 -4.20 -37.11
C TYR A 405 19.51 -2.96 -36.40
N ARG A 406 18.22 -2.69 -36.64
CA ARG A 406 17.48 -1.56 -36.09
C ARG A 406 16.06 -2.01 -35.71
N PRO A 407 15.92 -2.93 -34.73
CA PRO A 407 14.61 -3.33 -34.26
C PRO A 407 13.89 -2.15 -33.61
N VAL A 408 12.56 -2.14 -33.67
CA VAL A 408 11.73 -1.06 -33.12
C VAL A 408 11.04 -1.56 -31.85
N GLN A 409 11.19 -0.81 -30.75
CA GLN A 409 10.47 -1.11 -29.50
C GLN A 409 9.04 -0.59 -29.58
N VAL A 410 8.08 -1.44 -29.25
CA VAL A 410 6.66 -1.10 -29.30
C VAL A 410 6.20 -0.54 -27.95
N THR A 411 6.02 0.78 -27.88
CA THR A 411 5.59 1.50 -26.66
C THR A 411 4.17 2.06 -26.73
N ASP A 412 3.51 1.95 -27.89
CA ASP A 412 2.10 2.26 -28.11
C ASP A 412 1.67 1.60 -29.42
N THR A 413 0.41 1.78 -29.83
CA THR A 413 -0.07 1.42 -31.16
C THR A 413 0.77 2.11 -32.22
N ILE A 414 1.39 1.30 -33.08
CA ILE A 414 2.19 1.78 -34.21
C ILE A 414 1.58 1.33 -35.53
N THR A 415 1.83 2.11 -36.58
CA THR A 415 1.46 1.75 -37.94
C THR A 415 2.73 1.54 -38.75
N VAL A 416 2.83 0.40 -39.43
CA VAL A 416 3.93 0.09 -40.34
C VAL A 416 3.39 -0.12 -41.74
N THR A 417 4.11 0.39 -42.73
CA THR A 417 3.71 0.38 -44.14
C THR A 417 4.63 -0.54 -44.94
N ALA A 418 4.07 -1.42 -45.75
CA ALA A 418 4.84 -2.29 -46.63
C ALA A 418 5.55 -1.49 -47.73
N ASP A 419 6.84 -1.74 -47.93
CA ASP A 419 7.64 -1.17 -49.01
C ASP A 419 7.80 -2.18 -50.15
N TRP A 420 7.61 -1.71 -51.38
CA TRP A 420 7.51 -2.58 -52.56
C TRP A 420 8.36 -2.05 -53.72
N THR A 421 9.05 -2.96 -54.42
CA THR A 421 9.66 -2.70 -55.73
C THR A 421 8.86 -3.44 -56.79
N ALA A 422 8.38 -2.75 -57.84
CA ALA A 422 7.70 -3.43 -58.94
C ALA A 422 8.68 -4.36 -59.70
N ASN A 423 8.24 -5.57 -60.02
CA ASN A 423 9.01 -6.50 -60.83
C ASN A 423 9.01 -6.07 -62.30
N TYR A 424 10.06 -6.47 -63.01
CA TYR A 424 10.22 -6.25 -64.44
C TYR A 424 10.21 -7.59 -65.17
N ILE A 425 9.52 -7.65 -66.30
CA ILE A 425 9.57 -8.78 -67.23
C ILE A 425 10.11 -8.31 -68.57
N SER A 426 10.96 -9.11 -69.20
CA SER A 426 11.33 -8.91 -70.59
C SER A 426 10.32 -9.61 -71.50
N VAL A 427 9.59 -8.84 -72.31
CA VAL A 427 8.69 -9.38 -73.34
C VAL A 427 9.46 -9.42 -74.66
N TYR A 428 9.64 -10.61 -75.21
CA TYR A 428 10.26 -10.82 -76.51
C TYR A 428 9.16 -11.01 -77.56
N TYR A 429 9.11 -10.08 -78.51
CA TYR A 429 8.17 -10.10 -79.61
C TYR A 429 8.85 -10.66 -80.85
N TYR A 430 8.40 -11.83 -81.27
CA TYR A 430 8.90 -12.52 -82.45
C TYR A 430 7.97 -12.31 -83.64
N LEU A 431 8.54 -11.82 -84.74
CA LEU A 431 7.84 -11.76 -86.01
C LEU A 431 7.97 -13.13 -86.67
N ASN A 432 6.94 -13.94 -86.49
CA ASN A 432 6.87 -15.27 -87.04
C ASN A 432 7.03 -15.22 -88.58
N ASN A 433 7.96 -15.99 -89.15
CA ASN A 433 8.51 -15.81 -90.51
C ASN A 433 9.36 -14.54 -90.71
N SER A 434 10.52 -14.49 -90.07
CA SER A 434 11.56 -13.43 -90.18
C SER A 434 12.00 -13.04 -91.60
N ASN A 435 11.74 -13.89 -92.59
CA ASN A 435 12.09 -13.62 -93.98
C ASN A 435 11.01 -12.80 -94.72
N LYS A 436 9.82 -12.63 -94.12
CA LYS A 436 8.64 -11.95 -94.71
C LYS A 436 8.22 -10.68 -93.98
N PHE A 437 8.64 -10.50 -92.72
CA PHE A 437 8.31 -9.35 -91.89
C PHE A 437 9.59 -8.82 -91.20
N LYS A 438 9.79 -7.50 -91.18
CA LYS A 438 11.02 -6.87 -90.65
C LYS A 438 10.68 -5.70 -89.73
N VAL A 439 11.48 -5.53 -88.68
CA VAL A 439 11.48 -4.31 -87.84
C VAL A 439 12.45 -3.30 -88.44
N TYR A 440 12.00 -2.07 -88.65
CA TYR A 440 12.80 -0.95 -89.15
C TYR A 440 12.99 0.08 -88.04
N ASP A 441 14.21 0.59 -87.89
CA ASP A 441 14.49 1.74 -87.01
C ASP A 441 13.80 2.99 -87.58
N SER A 442 13.00 3.67 -86.73
CA SER A 442 12.21 4.86 -87.08
C SER A 442 13.05 6.02 -87.63
N ASN A 443 14.36 6.04 -87.36
CA ASN A 443 15.25 7.12 -87.75
C ASN A 443 16.13 6.81 -88.96
N THR A 444 16.31 5.53 -89.32
CA THR A 444 17.30 5.14 -90.35
C THR A 444 16.75 4.24 -91.46
N MET A 445 15.50 3.72 -91.33
CA MET A 445 14.87 2.78 -92.29
C MET A 445 15.73 1.56 -92.68
N ASN A 446 16.75 1.21 -91.90
CA ASN A 446 17.50 -0.02 -92.08
C ASN A 446 16.82 -1.18 -91.35
N SER A 447 16.87 -2.39 -91.93
CA SER A 447 16.33 -3.60 -91.30
C SER A 447 17.26 -4.08 -90.19
N VAL A 448 16.77 -4.19 -88.95
CA VAL A 448 17.64 -4.41 -87.79
C VAL A 448 17.49 -5.79 -87.15
N SER A 449 16.31 -6.44 -87.18
CA SER A 449 16.11 -7.77 -86.55
C SER A 449 14.76 -8.46 -86.88
N SER A 450 14.67 -9.76 -86.56
CA SER A 450 13.46 -10.62 -86.64
C SER A 450 12.62 -10.64 -85.35
N TYR A 451 13.09 -9.97 -84.31
CA TYR A 451 12.43 -9.81 -83.02
C TYR A 451 12.82 -8.47 -82.40
N PHE A 452 12.00 -7.98 -81.48
CA PHE A 452 12.39 -6.92 -80.55
C PHE A 452 11.95 -7.31 -79.15
N TYR A 453 12.56 -6.71 -78.13
CA TYR A 453 12.12 -6.91 -76.77
C TYR A 453 11.95 -5.57 -76.07
N GLU A 454 11.09 -5.57 -75.07
CA GLU A 454 10.99 -4.46 -74.14
C GLU A 454 10.86 -4.98 -72.72
N THR A 455 11.37 -4.22 -71.77
CA THR A 455 11.20 -4.53 -70.35
C THR A 455 9.97 -3.80 -69.85
N LEU A 456 8.96 -4.54 -69.44
CA LEU A 456 7.70 -3.99 -68.92
C LEU A 456 7.65 -4.09 -67.40
N ARG A 457 7.09 -3.04 -66.77
CA ARG A 457 6.85 -2.99 -65.33
C ARG A 457 5.53 -3.70 -65.02
N THR A 458 5.61 -4.82 -64.31
CA THR A 458 4.47 -5.75 -64.09
C THR A 458 3.37 -5.21 -63.17
N GLY A 459 3.63 -4.16 -62.38
CA GLY A 459 2.68 -3.54 -61.46
C GLY A 459 1.74 -2.47 -62.05
N ILE A 460 1.98 -2.02 -63.29
CA ILE A 460 1.22 -0.95 -63.96
C ILE A 460 0.60 -1.51 -65.25
N ASN A 461 -0.61 -1.04 -65.60
CA ASN A 461 -1.29 -1.42 -66.84
C ASN A 461 -0.38 -1.09 -68.03
N THR A 462 0.15 -2.14 -68.66
CA THR A 462 0.97 -2.03 -69.87
C THR A 462 0.25 -2.84 -70.95
N ILE A 463 -0.03 -2.21 -72.09
CA ILE A 463 -0.77 -2.83 -73.19
C ILE A 463 0.19 -3.39 -74.23
N LEU A 464 -0.08 -4.59 -74.75
CA LEU A 464 0.62 -5.11 -75.93
C LEU A 464 0.39 -4.16 -77.10
N ASN A 465 1.45 -3.63 -77.73
CA ASN A 465 1.26 -2.65 -78.79
C ASN A 465 1.85 -3.11 -80.13
N LYS A 466 0.98 -3.42 -81.10
CA LYS A 466 1.38 -3.66 -82.49
C LYS A 466 1.98 -2.45 -83.20
N ASP A 467 1.76 -1.22 -82.71
CA ASP A 467 2.12 0.04 -83.40
C ASP A 467 3.64 0.24 -83.57
N LYS A 468 4.46 -0.63 -82.97
CA LYS A 468 5.91 -0.71 -83.19
C LYS A 468 6.32 -1.62 -84.36
N ILE A 469 5.35 -2.22 -85.07
CA ILE A 469 5.56 -3.20 -86.14
C ILE A 469 4.92 -2.67 -87.43
N LEU A 470 5.73 -2.44 -88.46
CA LEU A 470 5.24 -2.19 -89.82
C LEU A 470 4.91 -3.52 -90.50
N ILE A 471 3.63 -3.69 -90.85
CA ILE A 471 3.09 -4.92 -91.43
C ILE A 471 3.05 -4.74 -92.96
N SER A 472 3.42 -5.79 -93.71
CA SER A 472 3.19 -5.85 -95.15
C SER A 472 1.69 -5.72 -95.46
N ASP A 473 1.30 -4.87 -96.42
CA ASP A 473 -0.11 -4.62 -96.78
C ASP A 473 -0.90 -5.88 -97.16
N ALA A 474 -0.22 -6.98 -97.48
CA ALA A 474 -0.79 -8.28 -97.86
C ALA A 474 -1.30 -9.15 -96.70
N TYR A 475 -0.98 -8.81 -95.44
CA TYR A 475 -1.36 -9.61 -94.27
C TYR A 475 -2.08 -8.76 -93.22
N GLU A 476 -2.98 -9.39 -92.48
CA GLU A 476 -3.67 -8.79 -91.33
C GLU A 476 -3.16 -9.43 -90.04
N PHE A 477 -2.80 -8.59 -89.06
CA PHE A 477 -2.40 -9.03 -87.73
C PHE A 477 -3.63 -9.53 -86.96
N THR A 478 -3.61 -10.78 -86.52
CA THR A 478 -4.75 -11.37 -85.79
C THR A 478 -4.56 -11.38 -84.29
N GLY A 479 -3.31 -11.28 -83.82
CA GLY A 479 -2.98 -11.24 -82.39
C GLY A 479 -1.61 -11.82 -82.08
N TRP A 480 -1.30 -11.87 -80.80
CA TRP A 480 -0.08 -12.47 -80.26
C TRP A 480 -0.34 -13.91 -79.81
N ASN A 481 0.63 -14.80 -79.93
CA ASN A 481 0.53 -16.17 -79.43
C ASN A 481 1.81 -16.60 -78.70
N THR A 482 1.71 -17.42 -77.64
CA THR A 482 2.90 -17.90 -76.91
C THR A 482 3.75 -18.92 -77.69
N LYS A 483 3.31 -19.35 -78.88
CA LYS A 483 4.06 -20.25 -79.76
C LYS A 483 4.04 -19.73 -81.19
N SER A 484 5.11 -20.01 -81.93
CA SER A 484 5.22 -19.65 -83.36
C SER A 484 4.13 -20.31 -84.19
N ASP A 485 3.84 -21.59 -84.00
CA ASP A 485 2.83 -22.32 -84.80
C ASP A 485 1.36 -21.93 -84.52
N GLY A 486 1.12 -20.99 -83.58
CA GLY A 486 -0.22 -20.57 -83.19
C GLY A 486 -0.95 -21.53 -82.24
N SER A 487 -0.33 -22.65 -81.84
CA SER A 487 -0.93 -23.64 -80.92
C SER A 487 -0.87 -23.23 -79.44
N GLY A 488 -0.25 -22.08 -79.13
CA GLY A 488 -0.14 -21.54 -77.78
C GLY A 488 -1.35 -20.72 -77.35
N THR A 489 -1.23 -20.05 -76.21
CA THR A 489 -2.26 -19.12 -75.72
C THR A 489 -2.27 -17.87 -76.60
N SER A 490 -3.45 -17.50 -77.09
CA SER A 490 -3.63 -16.32 -77.95
C SER A 490 -4.06 -15.10 -77.14
N TYR A 491 -3.50 -13.95 -77.47
CA TYR A 491 -3.82 -12.65 -76.88
C TYR A 491 -4.16 -11.66 -78.00
N SER A 492 -5.23 -10.88 -77.81
CA SER A 492 -5.58 -9.81 -78.73
C SER A 492 -4.52 -8.70 -78.71
N ASP A 493 -4.48 -7.91 -79.78
CA ASP A 493 -3.78 -6.63 -79.75
C ASP A 493 -4.30 -5.77 -78.58
N LYS A 494 -3.41 -5.04 -77.91
CA LYS A 494 -3.69 -4.20 -76.73
C LYS A 494 -4.23 -4.93 -75.50
N ALA A 495 -4.09 -6.25 -75.42
CA ALA A 495 -4.38 -6.97 -74.18
C ALA A 495 -3.52 -6.44 -73.02
N ASP A 496 -4.09 -6.38 -71.81
CA ASP A 496 -3.39 -5.93 -70.60
C ASP A 496 -2.39 -7.01 -70.16
N MET A 497 -1.13 -6.62 -70.03
CA MET A 497 -0.06 -7.50 -69.59
C MET A 497 -0.31 -8.11 -68.20
N LYS A 498 -1.07 -7.45 -67.31
CA LYS A 498 -1.45 -8.04 -66.01
C LYS A 498 -2.19 -9.37 -66.19
N GLU A 499 -3.10 -9.45 -67.16
CA GLU A 499 -3.88 -10.68 -67.42
C GLU A 499 -3.00 -11.79 -68.03
N ILE A 500 -2.03 -11.42 -68.86
CA ILE A 500 -1.08 -12.33 -69.51
C ILE A 500 -0.13 -12.96 -68.47
N LEU A 501 0.29 -12.18 -67.49
CA LEU A 501 1.20 -12.56 -66.42
C LEU A 501 0.55 -13.41 -65.32
N ASN A 502 -0.78 -13.39 -65.18
CA ASN A 502 -1.51 -14.22 -64.20
C ASN A 502 -1.25 -15.73 -64.33
N SER A 503 -0.67 -16.18 -65.45
CA SER A 503 -0.41 -17.59 -65.75
C SER A 503 1.06 -18.00 -65.76
N LYS A 504 2.02 -17.08 -65.55
CA LYS A 504 3.46 -17.38 -65.71
C LYS A 504 4.35 -16.84 -64.59
N THR A 505 5.27 -17.68 -64.13
CA THR A 505 6.28 -17.38 -63.10
C THR A 505 7.66 -17.03 -63.68
N SER A 506 7.80 -16.89 -65.00
CA SER A 506 9.09 -16.68 -65.68
C SER A 506 9.47 -15.21 -65.81
N SER A 507 10.78 -14.92 -65.75
CA SER A 507 11.37 -13.58 -65.92
C SER A 507 11.33 -13.03 -67.36
N SER A 508 10.84 -13.84 -68.30
CA SER A 508 10.57 -13.43 -69.68
C SER A 508 9.35 -14.15 -70.26
N ILE A 509 8.79 -13.57 -71.32
CA ILE A 509 7.75 -14.20 -72.14
C ILE A 509 8.03 -13.96 -73.62
N ASP A 510 7.91 -15.03 -74.40
CA ASP A 510 7.99 -14.99 -75.85
C ASP A 510 6.57 -14.90 -76.44
N LEU A 511 6.35 -13.90 -77.28
CA LEU A 511 5.10 -13.68 -78.00
C LEU A 511 5.37 -13.63 -79.50
N TYR A 512 4.67 -14.46 -80.25
CA TYR A 512 4.79 -14.60 -81.70
C TYR A 512 3.59 -13.94 -82.36
N GLY A 513 3.83 -12.99 -83.25
CA GLY A 513 2.76 -12.37 -84.03
C GLY A 513 2.13 -13.37 -84.99
N GLN A 514 0.79 -13.42 -85.01
CA GLN A 514 0.00 -14.28 -85.89
C GLN A 514 -0.67 -13.43 -86.99
N TRP A 515 -0.73 -14.01 -88.19
CA TRP A 515 -1.06 -13.28 -89.42
C TRP A 515 -1.96 -14.12 -90.31
N VAL A 516 -2.94 -13.48 -90.95
CA VAL A 516 -3.75 -14.10 -92.02
C VAL A 516 -3.56 -13.35 -93.34
N PRO A 517 -3.47 -14.03 -94.49
CA PRO A 517 -3.43 -13.37 -95.80
C PRO A 517 -4.73 -12.60 -96.06
N LYS A 518 -4.65 -11.40 -96.61
CA LYS A 518 -5.84 -10.70 -97.12
C LYS A 518 -6.30 -11.33 -98.43
N ASN A 519 -7.57 -11.71 -98.53
CA ASN A 519 -8.15 -12.25 -99.76
C ASN A 519 -8.29 -11.14 -100.84
N MET A 520 -7.96 -11.47 -102.10
CA MET A 520 -8.10 -10.53 -103.23
C MET A 520 -9.49 -10.62 -103.86
N THR A 521 -10.17 -9.48 -104.01
CA THR A 521 -11.36 -9.33 -104.86
C THR A 521 -10.95 -8.86 -106.26
N VAL A 522 -11.40 -9.56 -107.30
CA VAL A 522 -11.32 -9.09 -108.70
C VAL A 522 -12.64 -8.39 -109.02
N THR A 523 -12.59 -7.08 -109.25
CA THR A 523 -13.78 -6.32 -109.63
C THR A 523 -13.93 -6.36 -111.15
N VAL A 524 -15.08 -6.84 -111.63
CA VAL A 524 -15.45 -6.76 -113.04
C VAL A 524 -16.33 -5.54 -113.22
N ASN A 525 -15.79 -4.47 -113.78
CA ASN A 525 -16.59 -3.30 -114.14
C ASN A 525 -17.18 -3.51 -115.54
N LEU A 526 -18.44 -3.93 -115.59
CA LEU A 526 -19.23 -3.90 -116.82
C LEU A 526 -19.88 -2.50 -116.94
N PRO A 527 -19.79 -1.80 -118.09
CA PRO A 527 -20.52 -0.56 -118.27
C PRO A 527 -22.02 -0.85 -118.14
N SER A 528 -22.68 -0.07 -117.28
CA SER A 528 -24.11 -0.14 -117.04
C SER A 528 -24.89 0.26 -118.30
N VAL A 529 -25.51 -0.70 -118.97
CA VAL A 529 -26.55 -0.43 -119.97
C VAL A 529 -27.79 -1.22 -119.62
N SER A 530 -28.84 -0.47 -119.26
CA SER A 530 -30.19 -0.96 -119.11
C SER A 530 -30.94 -0.80 -120.43
N ASP A 531 -31.46 -1.93 -120.89
CA ASP A 531 -32.63 -2.18 -121.73
C ASP A 531 -32.49 -2.19 -123.27
N SER A 532 -32.90 -3.35 -123.78
CA SER A 532 -33.27 -3.79 -125.15
C SER A 532 -32.51 -3.22 -126.36
N ASP A 533 -31.88 -4.14 -127.10
CA ASP A 533 -31.27 -4.01 -128.45
C ASP A 533 -29.99 -3.16 -128.54
N LEU A 534 -28.86 -3.77 -128.18
CA LEU A 534 -27.52 -3.22 -128.40
C LEU A 534 -26.81 -3.93 -129.56
N GLU A 535 -26.82 -3.28 -130.72
CA GLU A 535 -25.85 -3.48 -131.80
C GLU A 535 -24.47 -2.98 -131.34
N LEU A 536 -23.49 -3.87 -131.27
CA LEU A 536 -22.10 -3.54 -130.92
C LEU A 536 -21.26 -3.48 -132.20
N THR A 537 -20.94 -2.27 -132.66
CA THR A 537 -19.96 -2.01 -133.72
C THR A 537 -18.54 -1.91 -133.14
N TYR A 538 -17.53 -2.17 -133.98
CA TYR A 538 -16.11 -2.40 -133.64
C TYR A 538 -15.40 -1.30 -132.82
N ASP A 539 -16.04 -0.16 -132.51
CA ASP A 539 -15.34 1.01 -131.96
C ASP A 539 -15.60 1.31 -130.47
N GLU A 540 -16.69 0.86 -129.84
CA GLU A 540 -17.04 1.35 -128.49
C GLU A 540 -17.30 0.23 -127.48
N THR A 541 -16.25 -0.10 -126.69
CA THR A 541 -16.20 -0.70 -125.34
C THR A 541 -14.85 -1.40 -125.10
N THR A 542 -14.26 -1.20 -123.93
CA THR A 542 -13.08 -1.93 -123.41
C THR A 542 -13.50 -2.63 -122.11
N MET A 543 -13.38 -3.96 -122.05
CA MET A 543 -13.47 -4.68 -120.78
C MET A 543 -12.13 -4.53 -120.06
N GLU A 544 -12.10 -3.78 -118.97
CA GLU A 544 -10.94 -3.69 -118.08
C GLU A 544 -11.14 -4.58 -116.86
N LEU A 545 -10.24 -5.54 -116.71
CA LEU A 545 -10.10 -6.33 -115.50
C LEU A 545 -8.88 -5.78 -114.75
N SER A 546 -9.07 -5.34 -113.51
CA SER A 546 -8.00 -4.83 -112.65
C SER A 546 -7.94 -5.61 -111.35
N THR A 547 -6.72 -5.89 -110.88
CA THR A 547 -6.51 -6.35 -109.50
C THR A 547 -6.34 -5.13 -108.57
N GLN A 548 -6.80 -5.24 -107.33
CA GLN A 548 -6.79 -4.12 -106.39
C GLN A 548 -5.42 -3.89 -105.70
N PHE A 549 -4.38 -4.64 -106.05
CA PHE A 549 -3.04 -4.44 -105.52
C PHE A 549 -2.18 -3.60 -106.46
N GLY A 550 -1.63 -2.50 -105.95
CA GLY A 550 -0.61 -1.70 -106.62
C GLY A 550 0.68 -2.50 -106.85
N THR A 551 1.45 -2.11 -107.86
CA THR A 551 2.73 -2.73 -108.23
C THR A 551 3.76 -2.58 -107.10
N SER A 552 3.79 -3.52 -106.17
CA SER A 552 5.02 -3.80 -105.43
C SER A 552 5.82 -4.85 -106.18
N ASP A 553 7.14 -4.74 -106.17
CA ASP A 553 8.10 -5.57 -106.93
C ASP A 553 8.03 -7.08 -106.63
N MET A 554 7.08 -7.53 -105.80
CA MET A 554 6.96 -8.91 -105.32
C MET A 554 5.85 -9.73 -106.01
N TYR A 555 5.08 -9.16 -106.93
CA TYR A 555 4.00 -9.87 -107.62
C TYR A 555 4.14 -9.82 -109.14
N THR A 556 4.07 -10.98 -109.79
CA THR A 556 3.82 -11.05 -111.24
C THR A 556 2.43 -11.62 -111.47
N THR A 557 1.48 -10.75 -111.82
CA THR A 557 0.15 -11.18 -112.27
C THR A 557 0.25 -11.54 -113.75
N LYS A 558 -0.20 -12.74 -114.10
CA LYS A 558 -0.28 -13.24 -115.48
C LYS A 558 -1.73 -13.48 -115.85
N TRP A 559 -2.09 -13.06 -117.05
CA TRP A 559 -3.43 -13.19 -117.60
C TRP A 559 -3.44 -14.23 -118.70
N TYR A 560 -4.46 -15.08 -118.68
CA TYR A 560 -4.70 -16.14 -119.61
C TYR A 560 -6.10 -16.02 -120.19
N VAL A 561 -6.25 -16.29 -121.50
CA VAL A 561 -7.55 -16.43 -122.16
C VAL A 561 -7.62 -17.81 -122.79
N ASP A 562 -8.63 -18.59 -122.44
CA ASP A 562 -8.78 -20.02 -122.75
C ASP A 562 -7.50 -20.82 -122.48
N GLY A 563 -6.88 -20.55 -121.33
CA GLY A 563 -5.64 -21.19 -120.92
C GLY A 563 -4.37 -20.73 -121.66
N THR A 564 -4.48 -19.81 -122.62
CA THR A 564 -3.35 -19.25 -123.36
C THR A 564 -2.85 -17.98 -122.68
N PHE A 565 -1.55 -17.90 -122.38
CA PHE A 565 -0.95 -16.70 -121.78
C PHE A 565 -1.03 -15.50 -122.73
N VAL A 566 -1.50 -14.37 -122.22
CA VAL A 566 -1.68 -13.15 -123.02
C VAL A 566 -0.72 -12.05 -122.58
N CYS A 567 -0.68 -11.73 -121.29
CA CYS A 567 0.22 -10.71 -120.77
C CYS A 567 0.44 -10.80 -119.27
N SER A 568 1.41 -10.03 -118.78
CA SER A 568 1.65 -9.80 -117.35
C SER A 568 1.45 -8.32 -117.00
N GLY A 569 0.79 -8.04 -115.86
CA GLY A 569 0.46 -6.68 -115.40
C GLY A 569 -0.75 -6.65 -114.45
N SER A 570 -0.91 -5.56 -113.69
CA SER A 570 -2.04 -5.38 -112.74
C SER A 570 -3.39 -5.16 -113.42
N THR A 571 -3.38 -4.79 -114.70
CA THR A 571 -4.57 -4.59 -115.53
C THR A 571 -4.48 -5.40 -116.81
N PHE A 572 -5.63 -5.90 -117.25
CA PHE A 572 -5.81 -6.58 -118.53
C PHE A 572 -6.95 -5.91 -119.30
N SER A 573 -6.63 -5.43 -120.51
CA SER A 573 -7.60 -4.86 -121.45
C SER A 573 -7.67 -5.73 -122.69
N VAL A 574 -8.86 -6.25 -122.99
CA VAL A 574 -9.10 -7.22 -124.09
C VAL A 574 -8.78 -6.63 -125.46
N ARG A 575 -8.92 -5.30 -125.63
CA ARG A 575 -8.85 -4.62 -126.93
C ARG A 575 -7.47 -4.68 -127.60
N ASN A 576 -6.38 -4.87 -126.85
CA ASN A 576 -5.04 -4.55 -127.37
C ASN A 576 -4.06 -5.71 -127.56
N ARG A 577 -4.40 -6.97 -127.27
CA ARG A 577 -3.39 -8.05 -127.24
C ARG A 577 -3.80 -9.44 -127.74
N ILE A 578 -4.97 -9.59 -128.39
CA ILE A 578 -5.40 -10.88 -128.95
C ILE A 578 -6.08 -10.69 -130.31
N GLY A 579 -5.28 -10.50 -131.36
CA GLY A 579 -5.80 -10.58 -132.73
C GLY A 579 -6.09 -12.03 -133.09
N GLY A 580 -7.37 -12.41 -133.20
CA GLY A 580 -7.77 -13.72 -133.75
C GLY A 580 -8.77 -14.57 -132.95
N LEU A 581 -9.36 -14.06 -131.86
CA LEU A 581 -10.45 -14.77 -131.17
C LEU A 581 -11.72 -14.75 -132.02
N LYS A 582 -12.39 -15.90 -132.11
CA LYS A 582 -13.67 -16.08 -132.81
C LYS A 582 -14.84 -15.84 -131.87
N ASP A 583 -16.01 -15.67 -132.45
CA ASP A 583 -17.30 -15.61 -131.78
C ASP A 583 -17.49 -16.76 -130.76
N GLY A 584 -17.78 -16.46 -129.47
CA GLY A 584 -18.02 -17.49 -128.45
C GLY A 584 -17.72 -17.13 -126.99
N SER A 585 -17.95 -18.09 -126.10
CA SER A 585 -17.61 -18.01 -124.67
C SER A 585 -16.13 -18.28 -124.47
N HIS A 586 -15.43 -17.36 -123.83
CA HIS A 586 -14.03 -17.46 -123.47
C HIS A 586 -13.83 -17.39 -121.96
N THR A 587 -12.85 -18.12 -121.46
CA THR A 587 -12.44 -18.11 -120.06
C THR A 587 -11.25 -17.18 -119.89
N VAL A 588 -11.39 -16.15 -119.06
CA VAL A 588 -10.27 -15.27 -118.69
C VAL A 588 -9.83 -15.62 -117.28
N MET A 589 -8.58 -16.04 -117.14
CA MET A 589 -7.98 -16.42 -115.87
C MET A 589 -6.85 -15.46 -115.52
N ALA A 590 -6.94 -14.86 -114.34
CA ALA A 590 -5.80 -14.18 -113.73
C ALA A 590 -5.10 -15.18 -112.80
N THR A 591 -3.80 -15.32 -112.94
CA THR A 591 -2.97 -16.03 -111.98
C THR A 591 -1.97 -15.08 -111.35
N TYR A 592 -1.71 -15.24 -110.07
CA TYR A 592 -0.59 -14.59 -109.42
C TYR A 592 0.16 -15.61 -108.59
N THR A 593 1.48 -15.49 -108.58
CA THR A 593 2.32 -16.33 -107.74
C THR A 593 2.68 -15.53 -106.50
N LEU A 594 2.29 -16.07 -105.35
CA LEU A 594 2.69 -15.58 -104.05
C LEU A 594 3.52 -16.66 -103.37
N ASP A 595 4.79 -16.35 -103.13
CA ASP A 595 5.73 -17.24 -102.42
C ASP A 595 5.76 -18.68 -102.98
N GLY A 596 5.85 -18.80 -104.31
CA GLY A 596 5.93 -20.08 -105.03
C GLY A 596 4.61 -20.83 -105.18
N THR A 597 3.53 -20.36 -104.54
CA THR A 597 2.18 -20.91 -104.72
C THR A 597 1.42 -20.06 -105.72
N THR A 598 0.93 -20.68 -106.79
CA THR A 598 0.14 -19.99 -107.82
C THR A 598 -1.33 -20.06 -107.48
N TYR A 599 -1.93 -18.90 -107.28
CA TYR A 599 -3.36 -18.73 -107.10
C TYR A 599 -3.98 -18.31 -108.43
N SER A 600 -5.20 -18.77 -108.70
CA SER A 600 -5.92 -18.44 -109.93
C SER A 600 -7.35 -18.02 -109.62
N ASN A 601 -7.85 -17.07 -110.38
CA ASN A 601 -9.26 -16.72 -110.39
C ASN A 601 -9.72 -16.65 -111.85
N THR A 602 -10.84 -17.32 -112.15
CA THR A 602 -11.34 -17.50 -113.52
C THR A 602 -12.70 -16.84 -113.64
N VAL A 603 -12.85 -15.99 -114.65
CA VAL A 603 -14.11 -15.35 -115.01
C VAL A 603 -14.47 -15.77 -116.43
N MET A 604 -15.72 -16.13 -116.68
CA MET A 604 -16.22 -16.36 -118.05
C MET A 604 -16.65 -15.05 -118.69
N ALA A 605 -16.20 -14.82 -119.92
CA ALA A 605 -16.58 -13.68 -120.74
C ALA A 605 -17.05 -14.17 -122.12
N ASN A 606 -18.25 -13.75 -122.53
CA ASN A 606 -18.76 -14.04 -123.89
C ASN A 606 -18.36 -12.92 -124.84
N LEU A 607 -17.69 -13.26 -125.94
CA LEU A 607 -17.35 -12.33 -127.02
C LEU A 607 -18.26 -12.60 -128.22
N ASN A 608 -18.97 -11.57 -128.69
CA ASN A 608 -19.75 -11.63 -129.93
C ASN A 608 -19.04 -10.83 -131.07
N VAL A 609 -18.71 -11.46 -132.20
CA VAL A 609 -17.93 -10.94 -133.34
C VAL A 609 -18.69 -11.15 -134.65
N LYS A 610 -19.43 -10.15 -135.15
CA LYS A 610 -20.02 -10.19 -136.50
C LYS A 610 -19.03 -9.70 -137.55
N SER A 611 -18.95 -10.41 -138.68
CA SER A 611 -18.23 -9.97 -139.88
C SER A 611 -19.08 -9.02 -140.72
N GLU A 612 -18.55 -7.83 -141.00
CA GLU A 612 -18.50 -7.24 -142.35
C GLU A 612 -17.16 -6.53 -142.54
#